data_AF-A0A5P0ZJT9-F1
#
_entry.id   AF-A0A5P0ZJT9-F1
#
_cell.length_a   1.000
_cell.length_b   1.000
_cell.length_c   1.000
_cell.angle_alpha   90.00
_cell.angle_beta   90.00
_cell.angle_gamma   90.00
#
_symmetry.space_group_name_H-M   'P 1'
#
loop_
_entity.id
_entity.type
_entity.pdbx_description
1 polymer ?
#
loop_
_entity_poly.entity_id
_entity_poly.type
_entity_poly.pdbx_seq_one_letter_code
_entity_poly.pdbx_strand_id
1 'polypeptide(L)' 'MTDQNFELTNNLKYFRKEKKLSQQDLADAVDVTRQSILMIEKNKFNPSILLSLKIAKVLGVDVNELFSITNKG' A
#
# COMPACT_ATOMS: atom_id res chain seq x y z
N MET A 1 -15.62 10.80 -14.55
CA MET A 1 -15.26 9.63 -15.38
C MET A 1 -14.58 8.65 -14.44
N THR A 2 -15.29 7.60 -14.02
CA THR A 2 -14.70 6.51 -13.24
C THR A 2 -14.08 5.53 -14.23
N ASP A 3 -12.76 5.33 -14.15
CA ASP A 3 -12.04 4.27 -14.85
C ASP A 3 -12.61 2.91 -14.43
N GLN A 4 -13.62 2.42 -15.16
CA GLN A 4 -14.25 1.12 -14.89
C GLN A 4 -13.38 -0.07 -15.30
N ASN A 5 -12.23 0.17 -15.93
CA ASN A 5 -11.39 -0.86 -16.53
C ASN A 5 -10.18 -1.27 -15.68
N PHE A 6 -9.83 -0.50 -14.64
CA PHE A 6 -8.62 -0.75 -13.86
C PHE A 6 -8.93 -1.03 -12.38
N GLU A 7 -8.14 -1.93 -11.77
CA GLU A 7 -8.12 -2.22 -10.35
C GLU A 7 -6.73 -1.97 -9.77
N LEU A 8 -6.68 -1.32 -8.60
CA LEU A 8 -5.44 -1.16 -7.85
C LEU A 8 -5.11 -2.48 -7.14
N THR A 9 -3.89 -2.95 -7.33
CA THR A 9 -3.30 -4.06 -6.60
C THR A 9 -2.06 -3.59 -5.85
N ASN A 10 -1.65 -4.33 -4.81
CA ASN A 10 -0.47 -3.97 -4.02
C ASN A 10 0.35 -5.16 -3.53
N ASN A 11 1.65 -4.91 -3.34
CA ASN A 11 2.63 -5.82 -2.75
C ASN A 11 3.03 -5.42 -1.32
N LEU A 12 2.24 -4.57 -0.66
CA LEU A 12 2.62 -3.94 0.60
C LEU A 12 3.02 -4.96 1.67
N LYS A 13 2.24 -6.03 1.79
CA LYS A 13 2.49 -7.09 2.78
C LYS A 13 3.83 -7.78 2.59
N TYR A 14 4.25 -7.96 1.33
CA TYR A 14 5.53 -8.59 0.99
C TYR A 14 6.68 -7.70 1.48
N PHE A 15 6.75 -6.45 0.99
CA PHE A 15 7.83 -5.53 1.35
C PHE A 15 7.87 -5.17 2.84
N ARG A 16 6.72 -5.05 3.49
CA ARG A 16 6.65 -4.84 4.94
C ARG A 16 7.30 -6.00 5.70
N LYS A 17 7.05 -7.24 5.28
CA LYS A 17 7.64 -8.43 5.90
C LYS A 17 9.14 -8.56 5.60
N GLU A 18 9.59 -8.19 4.41
CA GLU A 18 11.03 -8.11 4.08
C GLU A 18 11.77 -7.14 5.02
N LYS A 19 11.13 -6.03 5.40
CA LYS A 19 11.64 -5.09 6.41
C LYS A 19 11.43 -5.53 7.86
N LYS A 20 10.86 -6.73 8.09
CA LYS A 20 10.52 -7.26 9.43
C LYS A 20 9.61 -6.36 10.25
N LEU A 21 8.79 -5.54 9.60
CA LEU A 21 7.86 -4.63 10.26
C LEU A 21 6.52 -5.33 10.52
N SER A 22 5.94 -5.12 11.69
CA SER A 22 4.54 -5.39 11.96
C SER A 22 3.63 -4.41 11.21
N GLN A 23 2.33 -4.69 11.11
CA GLN A 23 1.38 -3.71 10.55
C GLN A 23 1.31 -2.45 11.41
N GLN A 24 1.51 -2.57 12.73
CA GLN A 24 1.51 -1.44 13.65
C GLN A 24 2.76 -0.57 13.41
N ASP A 25 3.93 -1.20 13.27
CA ASP A 25 5.20 -0.48 13.08
C ASP A 25 5.16 0.38 11.80
N LEU A 26 4.63 -0.17 10.71
CA LEU A 26 4.46 0.58 9.47
C LEU A 26 3.41 1.69 9.61
N ALA A 27 2.32 1.42 10.34
CA ALA A 27 1.25 2.39 10.55
C ALA A 27 1.77 3.61 11.33
N ASP A 28 2.53 3.36 12.40
CA ASP A 28 3.17 4.41 13.21
C ASP A 28 4.16 5.22 12.37
N ALA A 29 4.96 4.56 11.53
CA ALA A 29 5.95 5.23 10.67
C ALA A 29 5.34 6.15 9.60
N VAL A 30 4.09 5.91 9.19
CA VAL A 30 3.40 6.73 8.18
C VAL A 30 2.21 7.51 8.73
N ASP A 31 2.05 7.54 10.06
CA ASP A 31 1.01 8.28 10.79
C ASP A 31 -0.41 7.90 10.34
N VAL A 32 -0.71 6.60 10.40
CA VAL A 32 -2.05 6.05 10.14
C VAL A 32 -2.39 4.97 11.17
N THR A 33 -3.61 4.47 11.13
CA THR A 33 -3.99 3.34 11.99
C THR A 33 -3.46 2.02 11.42
N ARG A 34 -3.21 1.03 12.29
CA ARG A 34 -2.95 -0.36 11.86
C ARG A 34 -4.07 -0.90 10.96
N GLN A 35 -5.31 -0.47 11.17
CA GLN A 35 -6.44 -0.88 10.34
C GLN A 35 -6.31 -0.36 8.91
N SER A 36 -5.80 0.86 8.72
CA SER A 36 -5.50 1.41 7.40
C SER A 36 -4.52 0.51 6.64
N ILE A 37 -3.40 0.12 7.27
CA ILE A 37 -2.43 -0.81 6.67
C ILE A 37 -3.08 -2.16 6.33
N LEU A 38 -3.87 -2.74 7.23
CA LEU A 38 -4.60 -3.99 6.97
C LEU A 38 -5.53 -3.89 5.75
N MET A 39 -6.28 -2.79 5.64
CA MET A 39 -7.23 -2.58 4.54
C MET A 39 -6.52 -2.37 3.21
N ILE A 40 -5.37 -1.68 3.21
CA ILE A 40 -4.50 -1.57 2.02
C ILE A 40 -4.03 -2.96 1.60
N GLU A 41 -3.42 -3.73 2.50
CA GLU A 41 -2.92 -5.09 2.19
C GLU A 41 -4.01 -6.03 1.64
N LYS A 42 -5.28 -5.78 1.95
CA LYS A 42 -6.43 -6.55 1.46
C LYS A 42 -7.07 -5.98 0.18
N ASN A 43 -6.49 -4.94 -0.42
CA ASN A 43 -7.07 -4.18 -1.53
C ASN A 43 -8.51 -3.69 -1.22
N LYS A 44 -8.79 -3.35 0.04
CA LYS A 44 -10.08 -2.82 0.51
C LYS A 44 -10.08 -1.32 0.72
N PHE A 45 -8.91 -0.69 0.62
CA PHE A 45 -8.74 0.74 0.71
C PHE A 45 -7.63 1.17 -0.24
N ASN A 46 -7.95 2.11 -1.13
CA ASN A 46 -6.97 2.71 -2.02
C ASN A 46 -6.29 3.86 -1.27
N PRO A 47 -4.98 3.76 -0.97
CA PRO A 47 -4.26 4.84 -0.31
C PRO A 47 -4.20 6.08 -1.21
N SER A 48 -4.11 7.26 -0.59
CA SER A 48 -3.79 8.48 -1.33
C SER A 48 -2.35 8.43 -1.86
N ILE A 49 -2.05 9.24 -2.89
CA ILE A 49 -0.69 9.35 -3.43
C ILE A 49 0.34 9.64 -2.34
N LEU A 50 0.02 10.59 -1.44
CA LEU A 50 0.91 10.94 -0.34
C LEU A 50 1.17 9.74 0.59
N LEU A 51 0.14 8.96 0.94
CA LEU A 51 0.30 7.78 1.78
C LEU A 51 1.13 6.71 1.07
N SER A 52 0.88 6.46 -0.22
CA SER A 52 1.67 5.52 -1.02
C SER A 52 3.15 5.90 -1.06
N LEU A 53 3.46 7.19 -1.25
CA LEU A 53 4.83 7.69 -1.26
C LEU A 53 5.49 7.61 0.13
N LYS A 54 4.78 7.89 1.22
CA LYS A 54 5.29 7.73 2.60
C LYS A 54 5.66 6.26 2.86
N ILE A 55 4.78 5.33 2.48
CA ILE A 55 5.01 3.89 2.62
C ILE A 55 6.23 3.44 1.81
N ALA A 56 6.32 3.86 0.53
CA ALA A 56 7.47 3.58 -0.33
C ALA A 56 8.79 4.05 0.29
N LYS A 57 8.79 5.27 0.83
CA LYS A 57 9.96 5.84 1.51
C LYS A 57 10.36 5.06 2.76
N VAL A 58 9.41 4.66 3.61
CA VAL A 58 9.69 3.85 4.82
C VAL A 58 10.22 2.47 4.45
N LEU A 59 9.69 1.85 3.41
CA LEU A 59 10.10 0.54 2.93
C LEU A 59 11.34 0.60 2.03
N GLY A 60 11.78 1.78 1.60
CA GLY A 60 12.97 1.96 0.76
C GLY A 60 12.85 1.28 -0.60
N VAL A 61 11.68 1.36 -1.22
CA VAL A 61 11.34 0.75 -2.52
C VAL A 61 10.64 1.75 -3.41
N ASP A 62 10.59 1.51 -4.71
CA ASP A 62 9.83 2.35 -5.63
C ASP A 62 8.31 2.18 -5.37
N VAL A 63 7.55 3.27 -5.50
CA VAL A 63 6.09 3.22 -5.30
C VAL A 63 5.40 2.31 -6.32
N ASN A 64 5.97 2.16 -7.51
CA ASN A 64 5.48 1.26 -8.57
C ASN A 64 5.76 -0.22 -8.26
N GLU A 65 6.71 -0.54 -7.36
CA GLU A 65 6.89 -1.90 -6.86
C GLU A 65 5.81 -2.25 -5.82
N LEU A 66 5.32 -1.25 -5.09
CA LEU A 66 4.29 -1.40 -4.07
C LEU A 66 2.87 -1.43 -4.63
N PHE A 67 2.58 -0.62 -5.63
CA PHE A 67 1.22 -0.42 -6.15
C PHE A 67 1.21 -0.46 -7.67
N SER A 68 0.30 -1.23 -8.25
CA SER A 68 0.14 -1.38 -9.70
C SER A 68 -1.33 -1.51 -10.07
N ILE A 69 -1.66 -1.20 -11.33
CA ILE A 69 -3.01 -1.39 -11.86
C ILE A 69 -3.09 -2.66 -12.69
N THR A 70 -4.20 -3.38 -12.57
CA THR A 70 -4.55 -4.51 -13.43
C THR A 70 -5.85 -4.21 -14.15
N ASN A 71 -6.09 -4.83 -15.31
CA ASN A 71 -7.38 -4.75 -15.97
C ASN A 71 -8.43 -5.53 -15.18
N LYS A 72 -9.66 -5.01 -15.09
CA LYS A 72 -10.82 -5.80 -14.67
C LYS A 72 -11.12 -6.85 -15.72
N GLY A 73 -11.32 -8.09 -15.26
CA GLY A 73 -11.82 -9.20 -16.10
C GLY A 73 -13.30 -9.07 -16.40
#